data_AF-A0A3S0HQ68-F1
#
_entry.id   AF-A0A3S0HQ68-F1
#
_cell.length_a   1.000
_cell.length_b   1.000
_cell.length_c   1.000
_cell.angle_alpha   90.00
_cell.angle_beta   90.00
_cell.angle_gamma   90.00
#
_symmetry.space_group_name_H-M   'P 1'
#
loop_
_entity.id
_entity.type
_entity.pdbx_description
1 polymer ?
#
loop_
_entity_poly.entity_id
_entity_poly.type
_entity_poly.pdbx_seq_one_letter_code
_entity_poly.pdbx_strand_id
1 'polypeptide(L)' 'WLAALGGADNLRCLEARASTRLRVELADITRLDDQALAALGCQGIQAVGEGVRHLVVGDRAAPLAHALNAGG' A
#
# COMPACT_ATOMS: atom_id res chain seq x y z
N TRP A 1 -2.93 6.30 -4.84
CA TRP A 1 -2.62 5.24 -3.88
C TRP A 1 -3.83 4.37 -3.59
N LEU A 2 -4.89 4.87 -2.95
CA LEU A 2 -6.09 4.07 -2.66
C LEU A 2 -6.69 3.37 -3.89
N ALA A 3 -6.84 4.09 -5.01
CA ALA A 3 -7.32 3.51 -6.28
C ALA A 3 -6.41 2.39 -6.82
N ALA A 4 -5.08 2.55 -6.71
CA ALA A 4 -4.12 1.53 -7.12
C ALA A 4 -4.11 0.31 -6.18
N LEU A 5 -4.60 0.47 -4.94
CA LEU A 5 -4.86 -0.64 -4.02
C LEU A 5 -6.22 -1.32 -4.28
N GLY A 6 -6.96 -0.91 -5.31
CA GLY A 6 -8.30 -1.44 -5.61
C GLY A 6 -9.45 -0.67 -4.95
N GLY A 7 -9.18 0.46 -4.29
CA GLY A 7 -10.17 1.31 -3.62
C GLY A 7 -10.17 1.18 -2.09
N ALA A 8 -10.94 2.04 -1.42
CA ALA A 8 -11.05 2.09 0.05
C ALA A 8 -11.57 0.77 0.62
N ASP A 9 -12.63 0.23 0.02
CA ASP A 9 -13.25 -1.05 0.39
C ASP A 9 -12.29 -2.25 0.27
N ASN A 10 -11.29 -2.15 -0.61
CA ASN A 10 -10.29 -3.21 -0.75
C ASN A 10 -9.19 -3.14 0.31
N LEU A 11 -9.00 -2.01 0.99
CA LEU A 11 -7.93 -1.82 1.98
C LEU A 11 -8.46 -2.16 3.39
N ARG A 12 -8.04 -3.30 3.94
CA ARG A 12 -8.45 -3.76 5.28
C ARG A 12 -7.60 -3.15 6.40
N CYS A 13 -6.30 -3.06 6.17
CA CYS A 13 -5.37 -2.54 7.17
C CYS A 13 -4.18 -1.90 6.48
N LEU A 14 -3.67 -0.81 7.05
CA LEU A 14 -2.50 -0.12 6.57
C LEU A 14 -1.60 0.27 7.73
N GLU A 15 -0.34 -0.14 7.66
CA GLU A 15 0.66 0.12 8.68
C GLU A 15 1.98 0.58 8.07
N ALA A 16 2.53 1.68 8.56
CA ALA A 16 3.90 2.05 8.23
C ALA A 16 4.91 1.16 8.98
N ARG A 17 5.92 0.65 8.28
CA ARG A 17 6.98 -0.21 8.83
C ARG A 17 8.36 0.30 8.41
N ALA A 18 9.28 0.33 9.37
CA ALA A 18 10.70 0.62 9.15
C ALA A 18 10.97 1.90 8.32
N SER A 19 10.15 2.94 8.52
CA SER A 19 10.20 4.28 7.88
C SER A 19 10.12 4.34 6.35
N THR A 20 10.29 3.21 5.66
CA THR A 20 10.45 3.13 4.20
C THR A 20 9.49 2.16 3.52
N ARG A 21 8.74 1.40 4.32
CA ARG A 21 7.81 0.37 3.83
C ARG A 21 6.41 0.62 4.39
N LEU A 22 5.41 0.27 3.58
CA LEU A 22 4.02 0.21 3.97
C LEU A 22 3.57 -1.24 3.93
N ARG A 23 3.01 -1.73 5.03
CA ARG A 23 2.27 -2.99 5.05
C ARG A 23 0.81 -2.68 4.78
N VAL A 24 0.29 -3.23 3.70
CA VAL A 24 -1.12 -3.16 3.35
C VAL A 24 -1.71 -4.56 3.38
N GLU A 25 -2.89 -4.65 3.97
CA GLU A 25 -3.73 -5.84 3.93
C GLU A 25 -4.92 -5.53 3.04
N LEU A 26 -5.10 -6.37 2.02
CA LEU A 26 -6.10 -6.19 0.99
C LEU A 26 -7.16 -7.29 1.07
N ALA A 27 -8.39 -6.94 0.74
CA ALA A 27 -9.48 -7.89 0.66
C ALA A 27 -9.33 -8.81 -0.55
N ASP A 28 -8.89 -8.25 -1.67
CA ASP A 28 -8.64 -8.93 -2.92
C ASP A 28 -7.35 -8.37 -3.56
N ILE A 29 -6.37 -9.25 -3.74
CA ILE A 29 -5.06 -8.92 -4.31
C ILE A 29 -5.17 -8.69 -5.81
N THR A 30 -6.14 -9.30 -6.49
CA THR A 30 -6.28 -9.18 -7.95
C THR A 30 -6.68 -7.78 -8.39
N ARG A 31 -7.23 -6.98 -7.46
CA ARG A 31 -7.56 -5.56 -7.65
C ARG A 31 -6.37 -4.62 -7.43
N LEU A 32 -5.21 -5.15 -7.03
CA LEU A 32 -3.98 -4.38 -6.86
C LEU A 32 -3.38 -4.07 -8.24
N ASP A 33 -3.08 -2.81 -8.48
CA ASP A 33 -2.45 -2.35 -9.71
C ASP A 33 -0.97 -2.00 -9.44
N ASP A 34 -0.08 -2.94 -9.74
CA ASP A 34 1.36 -2.78 -9.52
C ASP A 34 1.97 -1.67 -10.38
N GLN A 35 1.47 -1.47 -11.60
CA GLN A 35 1.96 -0.46 -12.53
C GLN A 35 1.59 0.94 -12.03
N ALA A 36 0.35 1.13 -11.57
CA ALA A 36 -0.09 2.38 -10.96
C ALA A 36 0.68 2.68 -9.66
N LEU A 37 0.96 1.67 -8.84
CA LEU A 37 1.79 1.82 -7.65
C LEU A 37 3.21 2.26 -8.00
N ALA A 38 3.83 1.64 -9.02
CA ALA A 38 5.14 2.03 -9.51
C ALA A 38 5.16 3.49 -10.00
N ALA A 39 4.14 3.91 -10.76
CA ALA A 39 4.00 5.29 -11.24
C ALA A 39 3.83 6.32 -10.11
N LEU A 40 3.21 5.92 -8.99
CA LEU A 40 3.10 6.75 -7.78
C LEU A 40 4.41 6.80 -6.96
N GLY A 41 5.43 6.06 -7.39
CA GLY A 41 6.74 5.98 -6.77
C GLY A 41 6.88 4.88 -5.72
N CYS A 42 6.10 3.80 -5.84
CA CYS A 42 6.43 2.52 -5.21
C CYS A 42 7.67 1.93 -5.90
N GLN A 43 8.70 1.65 -5.12
CA GLN A 43 9.97 1.09 -5.59
C GLN A 43 9.95 -0.44 -5.65
N GLY A 44 8.99 -1.08 -4.97
CA GLY A 44 8.89 -2.52 -4.96
C GLY A 44 7.69 -3.01 -4.15
N ILE A 45 7.15 -4.16 -4.55
CA ILE A 45 6.01 -4.80 -3.91
C ILE A 45 6.44 -6.21 -3.53
N GLN A 46 6.28 -6.58 -2.27
CA GLN A 46 6.67 -7.88 -1.75
C GLN A 46 5.45 -8.56 -1.10
N ALA A 47 5.18 -9.81 -1.47
CA ALA A 47 4.17 -10.62 -0.80
C ALA A 47 4.72 -11.11 0.54
N VAL A 48 3.94 -10.90 1.61
CA VAL A 48 4.31 -11.31 2.98
C VAL A 48 3.42 -12.46 3.47
N GLY A 49 2.22 -12.58 2.91
CA GLY A 49 1.26 -13.64 3.19
C GLY A 49 0.05 -13.52 2.26
N GLU A 50 -0.96 -14.34 2.52
CA GLU A 50 -2.28 -14.19 1.91
C GLU A 50 -2.89 -12.86 2.32
N GLY A 51 -3.42 -12.07 1.39
CA GLY A 51 -3.97 -10.74 1.71
C GLY A 51 -2.93 -9.62 1.84
N VAL A 52 -1.67 -9.92 2.18
CA VAL A 52 -0.74 -8.92 2.70
C VAL A 52 0.39 -8.59 1.71
N ARG A 53 0.63 -7.30 1.50
CA ARG A 53 1.73 -6.78 0.67
C ARG A 53 2.56 -5.75 1.44
N HIS A 54 3.87 -5.84 1.29
CA HIS A 54 4.81 -4.78 1.65
C HIS A 54 5.12 -3.94 0.43
N LEU A 55 4.81 -2.65 0.49
CA LEU A 55 5.14 -1.66 -0.52
C LEU A 55 6.37 -0.89 -0.05
N VAL A 56 7.44 -0.92 -0.83
CA VAL A 56 8.62 -0.09 -0.60
C VAL A 56 8.35 1.25 -1.25
N VAL A 57 8.31 2.33 -0.48
CA VAL A 57 7.95 3.67 -0.97
C VAL A 57 8.99 4.73 -0.59
N GLY A 58 10.08 4.29 0.04
CA GLY A 58 11.16 5.15 0.54
C GLY A 58 10.69 6.01 1.72
N ASP A 59 11.40 7.11 1.97
CA ASP A 59 11.19 8.03 3.12
C ASP A 59 9.75 8.58 3.25
N ARG A 60 8.95 8.46 2.17
CA ARG A 60 7.56 8.87 2.15
C ARG A 60 6.59 7.89 2.83
N ALA A 61 7.06 6.77 3.38
CA ALA A 61 6.17 5.75 3.93
C ALA A 61 5.29 6.28 5.08
N ALA A 62 5.89 6.95 6.06
CA ALA A 62 5.14 7.50 7.19
C ALA A 62 4.07 8.56 6.78
N PRO A 63 4.40 9.62 6.02
CA PRO A 63 3.40 10.60 5.61
C PRO A 63 2.35 10.00 4.67
N LEU A 64 2.72 9.04 3.83
CA LEU A 64 1.77 8.36 2.95
C LEU A 64 0.78 7.48 3.72
N ALA A 65 1.25 6.76 4.75
CA ALA A 65 0.36 6.00 5.63
C ALA A 65 -0.66 6.91 6.32
N HIS A 66 -0.19 8.05 6.83
CA HIS A 66 -1.06 9.02 7.48
C HIS A 66 -2.11 9.58 6.51
N ALA A 67 -1.72 9.95 5.29
CA ALA A 67 -2.63 10.45 4.28
C ALA A 67 -3.70 9.42 3.87
N LEU A 68 -3.33 8.13 3.79
CA LEU A 68 -4.28 7.06 3.44
C LEU A 68 -5.23 6.72 4.59
N ASN A 69 -4.80 6.86 5.84
CA ASN A 69 -5.66 6.68 7.01
C ASN A 69 -6.56 7.90 7.29
N ALA A 70 -6.13 9.11 6.95
CA ALA A 70 -6.88 10.34 7.19
C ALA A 70 -7.91 10.68 6.10
N GLY A 71 -7.79 10.08 4.91
CA GLY A 71 -8.65 10.31 3.75
C GLY A 71 -9.63 9.17 3.43
N GLY A 72 -9.84 8.24 4.37
CA GLY A 72 -10.83 7.16 4.29
C GLY A 72 -12.15 7.55 4.94
#